data_AF-A0A353N7M6-F1
#
_entry.id   AF-A0A353N7M6-F1
#
_cell.length_a   1.000
_cell.length_b   1.000
_cell.length_c   1.000
_cell.angle_alpha   90.00
_cell.angle_beta   90.00
_cell.angle_gamma   90.00
#
_symmetry.space_group_name_H-M   'P 1'
#
loop_
_entity.id
_entity.type
_entity.pdbx_description
1 polymer ?
#
loop_
_entity_poly.entity_id
_entity_poly.type
_entity_poly.pdbx_seq_one_letter_code
_entity_poly.pdbx_strand_id
1 'polypeptide(L)'
;SGQYVTPGFIDAHCHIGMFEDSLGFEGDDGNEMTDPVTPQLRAIDALFPTDRTFDEALAAGVTTAVTGPGSANVIGGQFAAVKTYGRTIEEKLLRAPVAMKIAFGE
;
A
#
# COMPACT_ATOMS: atom_id res chain seq x y z
N SER A 1 -18.99 21.81 20.15
CA SER A 1 -20.07 20.79 20.06
C SER A 1 -20.62 20.81 18.64
N GLY A 2 -21.13 19.69 18.12
CA GLY A 2 -21.65 19.59 16.74
C GLY A 2 -20.65 19.03 15.70
N GLN A 3 -19.54 18.44 16.14
CA GLN A 3 -18.61 17.71 15.28
C GLN A 3 -18.88 16.21 15.34
N TYR A 4 -18.51 15.49 14.29
CA TYR A 4 -18.59 14.03 14.23
C TYR A 4 -17.29 13.40 14.72
N VAL A 5 -17.42 12.31 15.47
CA VAL A 5 -16.31 11.43 15.82
C VAL A 5 -16.58 10.08 15.18
N THR A 6 -15.65 9.63 14.34
CA THR A 6 -15.70 8.33 13.70
C THR A 6 -14.45 7.53 14.08
N PRO A 7 -14.48 6.20 13.97
CA PRO A 7 -13.25 5.43 13.85
C PRO A 7 -12.45 5.91 12.62
N GLY A 8 -11.14 5.67 12.65
CA GLY A 8 -10.33 5.86 11.45
C GLY A 8 -10.73 4.85 10.37
N PHE A 9 -10.83 5.31 9.13
CA PHE A 9 -11.16 4.46 8.00
C PHE A 9 -10.03 3.48 7.69
N ILE A 10 -10.41 2.34 7.10
CA ILE A 10 -9.52 1.30 6.62
C ILE A 10 -9.70 1.19 5.12
N ASP A 11 -8.65 1.50 4.36
CA ASP A 11 -8.61 1.17 2.94
C ASP A 11 -8.11 -0.28 2.81
N ALA A 12 -8.98 -1.17 2.36
CA ALA A 12 -8.71 -2.61 2.30
C ALA A 12 -7.91 -3.03 1.05
N HIS A 13 -7.71 -2.14 0.08
CA HIS A 13 -6.88 -2.40 -1.09
C HIS A 13 -6.49 -1.09 -1.77
N CYS A 14 -5.21 -0.74 -1.64
CA CYS A 14 -4.62 0.39 -2.33
C CYS A 14 -3.15 0.10 -2.67
N HIS A 15 -2.45 1.12 -3.14
CA HIS A 15 -1.04 1.05 -3.54
C HIS A 15 -0.24 2.21 -2.94
N ILE A 16 -0.70 2.75 -1.81
CA ILE A 16 -0.08 3.87 -1.11
C ILE A 16 1.37 3.52 -0.74
N GLY A 17 2.29 4.44 -1.00
CA GLY A 17 3.72 4.26 -0.79
C GLY A 17 4.42 3.27 -1.74
N MET A 18 3.73 2.75 -2.77
CA MET A 18 4.33 1.87 -3.79
C MET A 18 4.29 2.46 -5.21
N PHE A 19 3.40 3.43 -5.45
CA PHE A 19 3.40 4.27 -6.65
C PHE A 19 3.64 5.71 -6.19
N GLU A 20 4.89 6.13 -6.15
CA GLU A 20 5.25 7.40 -5.56
C GLU A 20 4.73 8.58 -6.40
N ASP A 21 4.01 9.50 -5.76
CA ASP A 21 3.37 10.64 -6.42
C ASP A 21 4.37 11.64 -7.03
N SER A 22 5.65 11.61 -6.61
CA SER A 22 6.62 12.69 -6.87
C SER A 22 7.76 12.35 -7.84
N LEU A 23 8.05 11.07 -8.10
CA LEU A 23 9.25 10.65 -8.85
C LEU A 23 8.97 10.07 -10.24
N GLY A 24 7.71 9.97 -10.68
CA GLY A 24 7.40 9.45 -12.02
C GLY A 24 7.71 7.95 -12.12
N PHE A 25 8.41 7.51 -13.18
CA PHE A 25 8.70 6.08 -13.38
C PHE A 25 9.62 5.50 -12.31
N GLU A 26 10.56 6.30 -11.81
CA GLU A 26 11.55 5.87 -10.83
C GLU A 26 10.95 5.51 -9.45
N GLY A 27 9.71 5.93 -9.17
CA GLY A 27 8.96 5.57 -7.96
C GLY A 27 7.80 4.60 -8.20
N ASP A 28 7.70 3.99 -9.39
CA ASP A 28 6.68 3.00 -9.76
C ASP A 28 7.14 1.58 -9.41
N ASP A 29 7.16 1.27 -8.11
CA ASP A 29 7.60 -0.02 -7.58
C ASP A 29 6.42 -1.01 -7.38
N GLY A 30 5.23 -0.69 -7.88
CA GLY A 30 4.02 -1.46 -7.59
C GLY A 30 3.73 -2.63 -8.53
N ASN A 31 4.46 -2.79 -9.65
CA ASN A 31 4.31 -3.94 -10.54
C ASN A 31 5.66 -4.44 -11.10
N GLU A 32 6.01 -5.70 -10.82
CA GLU A 32 7.17 -6.38 -11.43
C GLU A 32 6.75 -7.06 -12.74
N MET A 33 6.70 -6.30 -13.83
CA MET A 33 6.14 -6.76 -15.12
C MET A 33 7.03 -7.72 -15.93
N THR A 34 8.11 -8.25 -15.33
CA THR A 34 9.02 -9.17 -16.03
C THR A 34 8.63 -10.65 -15.94
N ASP A 35 7.77 -11.02 -14.99
CA ASP A 35 7.26 -12.39 -14.80
C ASP A 35 5.77 -12.37 -14.40
N PRO A 36 4.84 -13.06 -15.09
CA PRO A 36 3.43 -13.06 -14.75
C PRO A 36 3.08 -13.68 -13.37
N VAL A 37 4.01 -14.40 -12.73
CA VAL A 37 3.80 -15.10 -11.45
C VAL A 37 4.91 -14.77 -10.46
N THR A 38 4.67 -13.78 -9.61
CA THR A 38 5.64 -13.23 -8.64
C THR A 38 5.19 -13.32 -7.17
N PRO A 39 4.75 -14.50 -6.66
CA PRO A 39 4.23 -14.66 -5.28
C PRO A 39 5.25 -14.36 -4.17
N GLN A 40 6.54 -14.37 -4.51
CA GLN A 40 7.64 -14.08 -3.61
C GLN A 40 7.79 -12.60 -3.25
N LEU A 41 7.24 -11.69 -4.06
CA LEU A 41 7.36 -10.26 -3.83
C LEU A 41 6.53 -9.83 -2.62
N ARG A 42 7.04 -8.84 -1.88
CA ARG A 42 6.42 -8.37 -0.64
C ARG A 42 6.26 -6.86 -0.70
N ALA A 43 5.08 -6.35 -0.36
CA ALA A 43 4.82 -4.92 -0.28
C ALA A 43 5.84 -4.18 0.59
N ILE A 44 6.28 -4.79 1.71
CA ILE A 44 7.24 -4.16 2.64
C ILE A 44 8.61 -3.85 2.03
N ASP A 45 8.97 -4.51 0.93
CA ASP A 45 10.26 -4.27 0.25
C ASP A 45 10.19 -3.08 -0.71
N ALA A 46 8.98 -2.68 -1.11
CA ALA A 46 8.72 -1.59 -2.06
C ALA A 46 8.17 -0.32 -1.38
N LEU A 47 7.70 -0.41 -0.13
CA LEU A 47 7.05 0.73 0.52
C LEU A 47 8.02 1.86 0.84
N PHE A 48 7.71 3.06 0.34
CA PHE A 48 8.35 4.30 0.72
C PHE A 48 7.61 4.97 1.90
N PRO A 49 8.13 4.89 3.14
CA PRO A 49 7.39 5.32 4.34
C PRO A 49 7.15 6.83 4.43
N THR A 50 7.90 7.63 3.67
CA THR A 50 7.80 9.09 3.69
C THR A 50 7.09 9.67 2.47
N ASP A 51 6.39 8.83 1.71
CA ASP A 51 5.51 9.28 0.64
C ASP A 51 4.42 10.23 1.19
N ARG A 52 4.23 11.37 0.52
CA ARG A 52 3.23 12.40 0.87
C ARG A 52 1.81 11.84 0.94
N THR A 53 1.51 10.81 0.14
CA THR A 53 0.18 10.19 0.08
C THR A 53 -0.26 9.62 1.43
N PHE A 54 0.67 9.22 2.31
CA PHE A 54 0.34 8.80 3.69
C PHE A 54 -0.27 9.93 4.52
N ASP A 55 0.28 11.14 4.41
CA ASP A 55 -0.22 12.31 5.12
C ASP A 55 -1.58 12.77 4.56
N GLU A 56 -1.76 12.68 3.24
CA GLU A 56 -3.03 12.96 2.58
C GLU A 56 -4.13 11.98 3.00
N ALA A 57 -3.82 10.68 3.04
CA ALA A 57 -4.74 9.64 3.51
C ALA A 57 -5.13 9.85 4.98
N LEU A 58 -4.16 10.18 5.84
CA LEU A 58 -4.40 10.49 7.25
C LEU A 58 -5.30 11.72 7.42
N ALA A 59 -5.05 12.79 6.65
CA ALA A 59 -5.86 14.01 6.65
C ALA A 59 -7.31 13.75 6.18
N ALA A 60 -7.52 12.77 5.30
CA ALA A 60 -8.83 12.30 4.87
C ALA A 60 -9.52 11.32 5.85
N GLY A 61 -8.86 10.98 6.97
CA GLY A 61 -9.40 10.08 7.99
C GLY A 61 -9.09 8.60 7.77
N VAL A 62 -8.33 8.23 6.73
CA VAL A 62 -7.82 6.87 6.53
C VAL A 62 -6.62 6.65 7.44
N THR A 63 -6.77 5.77 8.43
CA THR A 63 -5.73 5.52 9.44
C THR A 63 -4.98 4.21 9.20
N THR A 64 -5.56 3.33 8.39
CA THR A 64 -5.02 2.00 8.08
C THR A 64 -5.22 1.71 6.61
N ALA A 65 -4.20 1.17 5.96
CA ALA A 65 -4.21 0.80 4.56
C ALA A 65 -3.67 -0.62 4.41
N VAL A 66 -4.30 -1.39 3.52
CA VAL A 66 -3.79 -2.68 3.03
C VAL A 66 -3.24 -2.41 1.63
N THR A 67 -1.91 -2.40 1.54
CA THR A 67 -1.16 -1.95 0.36
C THR A 67 -0.27 -3.07 -0.17
N GLY A 68 -0.10 -3.11 -1.48
CA GLY A 68 0.63 -4.17 -2.16
C GLY A 68 0.62 -4.04 -3.68
N PRO A 69 1.08 -5.08 -4.39
CA PRO A 69 1.23 -5.05 -5.84
C PRO A 69 -0.06 -4.74 -6.60
N GLY A 70 0.11 -4.12 -7.77
CA GLY A 70 -0.95 -3.84 -8.75
C GLY A 70 -1.43 -5.09 -9.49
N SER A 71 -2.13 -4.88 -10.60
CA SER A 71 -2.81 -5.94 -11.34
C SER A 71 -2.10 -6.35 -12.63
N ALA A 72 -0.83 -5.97 -12.82
CA ALA A 72 -0.11 -6.32 -14.05
C ALA A 72 0.20 -7.82 -14.18
N ASN A 73 0.36 -8.51 -13.04
CA ASN A 73 0.70 -9.92 -12.94
C ASN A 73 -0.54 -10.77 -12.61
N VAL A 74 -0.56 -12.03 -13.07
CA VAL A 74 -1.61 -12.99 -12.67
C VAL A 74 -1.53 -13.28 -11.18
N ILE A 75 -0.31 -13.45 -10.66
CA ILE A 75 -0.02 -13.49 -9.22
C ILE A 75 1.03 -12.41 -8.96
N GLY A 76 0.68 -11.32 -8.28
CA GLY A 76 1.54 -10.14 -8.17
C GLY A 76 2.39 -10.04 -6.91
N GLY A 77 2.13 -10.88 -5.91
CA GLY A 77 2.86 -10.87 -4.63
C GLY A 77 1.99 -10.52 -3.43
N GLN A 78 2.64 -10.20 -2.31
CA GLN A 78 2.04 -10.16 -0.99
C GLN A 78 1.75 -8.73 -0.52
N PHE A 79 0.58 -8.53 0.09
CA PHE A 79 0.16 -7.26 0.68
C PHE A 79 0.61 -7.12 2.15
N ALA A 80 0.75 -5.89 2.61
CA ALA A 80 0.98 -5.50 4.00
C ALA A 80 -0.15 -4.60 4.52
N ALA A 81 -0.52 -4.76 5.79
CA ALA A 81 -1.36 -3.82 6.50
C ALA A 81 -0.49 -2.82 7.25
N VAL A 82 -0.70 -1.53 7.03
CA VAL A 82 0.08 -0.43 7.59
C VAL A 82 -0.83 0.66 8.16
N LYS A 83 -0.33 1.39 9.15
CA LYS A 83 -0.86 2.68 9.59
C LYS A 83 -0.38 3.77 8.65
N THR A 84 -1.21 4.79 8.48
CA THR A 84 -0.84 5.96 7.67
C THR A 84 0.10 6.93 8.41
N TYR A 85 0.15 6.87 9.73
CA TYR A 85 1.07 7.63 10.58
C TYR A 85 2.30 6.82 11.01
N GLY A 86 3.43 7.49 11.26
CA GLY A 86 4.74 6.89 11.53
C GLY A 86 5.77 7.39 10.52
N ARG A 87 7.07 7.32 10.84
CA ARG A 87 8.16 7.81 9.99
C ARG A 87 8.94 6.69 9.31
N THR A 88 8.90 5.48 9.88
CA THR A 88 9.57 4.29 9.37
C THR A 88 8.55 3.21 9.00
N ILE A 89 8.97 2.22 8.21
CA ILE A 89 8.10 1.07 7.87
C ILE A 89 7.76 0.30 9.14
N GLU A 90 8.71 0.13 10.06
CA GLU A 90 8.52 -0.57 11.33
C GLU A 90 7.45 0.08 12.21
N GLU A 91 7.43 1.42 12.25
CA GLU A 91 6.41 2.17 13.00
C GLU A 91 5.03 2.09 12.36
N LYS A 92 4.98 2.06 11.02
CA LYS A 92 3.72 1.96 10.27
C LYS A 92 3.19 0.53 10.23
N LEU A 93 4.03 -0.50 10.28
CA LEU A 93 3.65 -1.88 10.00
C LEU A 93 2.72 -2.46 11.08
N LEU A 94 1.54 -2.92 10.66
CA LEU A 94 0.65 -3.71 11.51
C LEU A 94 0.86 -5.20 11.31
N ARG A 95 0.96 -5.64 10.05
CA ARG A 95 1.17 -7.05 9.70
C ARG A 95 1.60 -7.18 8.24
N ALA A 96 2.54 -8.09 8.01
CA ALA A 96 2.85 -8.61 6.68
C ALA A 96 3.26 -10.10 6.79
N PRO A 97 2.83 -10.97 5.87
CA PRO A 97 1.83 -10.72 4.82
C PRO A 97 0.40 -10.71 5.39
N VAL A 98 -0.54 -10.04 4.69
CA VAL A 98 -1.98 -10.08 5.00
C VAL A 98 -2.86 -10.61 3.86
N ALA A 99 -2.37 -10.57 2.62
CA ALA A 99 -3.06 -11.12 1.45
C ALA A 99 -2.07 -11.46 0.33
N MET A 100 -2.55 -12.18 -0.69
CA MET A 100 -1.87 -12.45 -1.95
C MET A 100 -2.66 -11.78 -3.09
N LYS A 101 -1.97 -11.04 -3.96
CA LYS A 101 -2.57 -10.42 -5.15
C LYS A 101 -2.70 -11.44 -6.26
N ILE A 102 -3.93 -11.62 -6.74
CA ILE A 102 -4.24 -12.43 -7.92
C ILE A 102 -5.17 -11.62 -8.82
N ALA A 103 -4.84 -11.50 -10.11
CA ALA A 103 -5.65 -10.80 -11.11
C ALA A 103 -5.80 -11.67 -12.36
N PHE A 104 -7.01 -12.15 -12.63
CA PHE A 104 -7.30 -13.00 -13.80
C PHE A 104 -7.79 -12.21 -15.03
N GLY A 105 -7.72 -10.87 -14.98
CA GLY A 105 -8.38 -9.98 -15.94
C GLY A 105 -9.85 -9.71 -15.58
N GLU A 106 -10.45 -8.73 -16.26
CA GLU A 106 -11.92 -8.56 -16.34
C GLU A 106 -12.51 -9.46 -17.44
#